data_AF-A0A934L4M9-F1
#
_entry.id   AF-A0A934L4M9-F1
#
_cell.length_a   1.000
_cell.length_b   1.000
_cell.length_c   1.000
_cell.angle_alpha   90.00
_cell.angle_beta   90.00
_cell.angle_gamma   90.00
#
_symmetry.space_group_name_H-M   'P 1'
#
loop_
_entity.id
_entity.type
_entity.pdbx_description
1 polymer ?
#
loop_
_entity_poly.entity_id
_entity_poly.type
_entity_poly.pdbx_seq_one_letter_code
_entity_poly.pdbx_strand_id
1 'polypeptide(L)'
;MPKTAKGSFYDIVKTVLPSLLAIFIFAAIIPTASNAAPGLNRWAVNVKSFLVAEEARSAAEAFNKAGYNAYVTQADVRGRHYYRLRIGFYSTSKEALAAVVGMDAIYKTEDPWAVKVSIGEARDNAVASNRTKGKKTATAEAAPVVTPEATRPEPTTPKPAPETVASKPQPEPAAAAKDAPAPATVSKSAPEPAATTVIPGAGPEPVGVSADGSLHINIYKDFIYVPSGWPMGLSVGQTDAAGLKTTPLEILKREPAYSSPKPLYGYMRLGNSDDPLVSFVLDKVESRQWELYLDKNNNEDMTDDGPPIENQGTLKMAATVELDVDTVLPDGKTVKAPYKLWFFINTSGAHFYATCHYKGKVRIKEAVYDAVAFEEFYHDGLFKESGVCIDLNRDAKCSREQEAFKDGESLIENGKRYTFRLDYP
;
A
#
# COMPACT_ATOMS: atom_id res chain seq x y z
N MET A 1 16.25 61.75 20.27
CA MET A 1 15.49 61.59 19.00
C MET A 1 16.42 60.96 17.96
N PRO A 2 16.26 59.69 17.59
CA PRO A 2 17.05 59.10 16.51
C PRO A 2 16.35 59.33 15.16
N LYS A 3 17.15 59.72 14.15
CA LYS A 3 16.69 59.90 12.76
C LYS A 3 16.55 58.53 12.09
N THR A 4 15.35 58.23 11.61
CA THR A 4 15.05 57.06 10.77
C THR A 4 15.56 57.29 9.35
N ALA A 5 16.42 56.40 8.87
CA ALA A 5 16.86 56.35 7.48
C ALA A 5 15.76 55.68 6.63
N LYS A 6 15.23 56.40 5.63
CA LYS A 6 14.31 55.87 4.63
C LYS A 6 15.12 55.18 3.53
N GLY A 7 15.18 53.85 3.57
CA GLY A 7 15.63 53.04 2.44
C GLY A 7 14.52 52.97 1.38
N SER A 8 14.84 53.36 0.14
CA SER A 8 13.93 53.36 -1.00
C SER A 8 13.70 51.94 -1.51
N PHE A 9 12.43 51.56 -1.67
CA PHE A 9 12.00 50.26 -2.20
C PHE A 9 12.52 49.97 -3.63
N TYR A 10 13.02 50.99 -4.33
CA TYR A 10 13.55 50.87 -5.69
C TYR A 10 14.95 50.24 -5.78
N ASP A 11 15.74 50.23 -4.71
CA ASP A 11 17.12 49.69 -4.75
C ASP A 11 17.17 48.15 -4.58
N ILE A 12 16.11 47.53 -4.08
CA ILE A 12 16.02 46.06 -3.94
C ILE A 12 15.67 45.39 -5.29
N VAL A 13 14.96 46.08 -6.17
CA VAL A 13 14.48 45.50 -7.44
C VAL A 13 15.61 45.36 -8.48
N LYS A 14 16.66 46.20 -8.42
CA LYS A 14 17.79 46.13 -9.37
C LYS A 14 18.81 45.03 -9.08
N THR A 15 18.86 44.52 -7.85
CA THR A 15 19.91 43.57 -7.43
C THR A 15 19.47 42.11 -7.57
N VAL A 16 18.17 41.84 -7.71
CA VAL A 16 17.63 40.47 -7.74
C VAL A 16 17.17 40.04 -9.16
N LEU A 17 16.98 40.99 -10.08
CA LEU A 17 16.46 40.70 -11.43
C LEU A 17 17.43 40.04 -12.44
N PRO A 18 18.78 40.10 -12.32
CA PRO A 18 19.65 39.37 -13.25
C PRO A 18 19.74 37.86 -12.97
N SER A 19 19.36 37.40 -11.76
CA SER A 19 19.54 35.99 -11.35
C SER A 19 18.33 35.09 -11.66
N LEU A 20 17.20 35.65 -12.11
CA LEU A 20 16.02 34.88 -12.53
C LEU A 20 15.98 34.60 -14.05
N LEU A 21 16.84 35.23 -14.85
CA LEU A 21 16.91 34.99 -16.30
C LEU A 21 17.92 33.90 -16.70
N ALA A 22 18.77 33.44 -15.78
CA ALA A 22 19.79 32.41 -16.03
C ALA A 22 19.31 30.96 -15.79
N ILE A 23 18.08 30.75 -15.30
CA ILE A 23 17.51 29.41 -15.06
C ILE A 23 16.68 28.91 -16.28
N PHE A 24 16.50 29.73 -17.32
CA PHE A 24 15.75 29.34 -18.52
C PHE A 24 16.61 28.93 -19.74
N ILE A 25 17.90 28.66 -19.54
CA ILE A 25 18.81 28.12 -20.58
C ILE A 25 19.51 26.85 -20.06
N PHE A 26 18.73 25.94 -19.49
CA PHE A 26 19.03 24.51 -19.53
C PHE A 26 17.81 23.81 -20.14
N ALA A 27 17.44 24.23 -21.37
CA ALA A 27 16.92 23.31 -22.35
C ALA A 27 18.06 22.33 -22.70
N ALA A 28 18.38 21.48 -21.72
CA ALA A 28 19.19 20.30 -21.93
C ALA A 28 18.46 19.50 -23.00
N ILE A 29 19.24 19.14 -24.01
CA ILE A 29 18.91 18.17 -25.03
C ILE A 29 18.49 16.89 -24.30
N ILE A 30 17.20 16.77 -23.96
CA ILE A 30 16.62 15.45 -23.68
C ILE A 30 16.71 14.76 -25.03
N PRO A 31 17.47 13.65 -25.16
CA PRO A 31 17.52 12.93 -26.42
C PRO A 31 16.08 12.56 -26.77
N THR A 32 15.49 13.26 -27.74
CA THR A 32 14.26 12.82 -28.39
C THR A 32 14.57 11.44 -28.94
N ALA A 33 13.82 10.43 -28.49
CA ALA A 33 13.97 9.03 -28.85
C ALA A 33 14.53 8.88 -30.26
N SER A 34 15.79 8.45 -30.33
CA SER A 34 16.50 8.24 -31.58
C SER A 34 15.71 7.26 -32.44
N ASN A 35 15.51 7.61 -33.70
CA ASN A 35 14.90 6.76 -34.73
C ASN A 35 15.85 5.59 -35.08
N ALA A 36 16.02 4.64 -34.16
CA ALA A 36 16.66 3.36 -34.42
C ALA A 36 15.59 2.27 -34.61
N ALA A 37 15.63 1.54 -35.72
CA ALA A 37 14.82 0.33 -35.95
C ALA A 37 15.52 -0.92 -35.36
N PRO A 38 14.82 -2.03 -35.07
CA PRO A 38 13.98 -2.21 -33.89
C PRO A 38 14.54 -3.34 -33.02
N GLY A 39 15.46 -3.02 -32.11
CA GLY A 39 15.41 -3.69 -30.80
C GLY A 39 14.14 -3.15 -30.15
N LEU A 40 13.03 -3.89 -30.16
CA LEU A 40 11.77 -3.40 -29.58
C LEU A 40 12.03 -3.02 -28.13
N ASN A 41 12.18 -1.73 -27.89
CA ASN A 41 12.31 -1.14 -26.58
C ASN A 41 11.10 -1.56 -25.75
N ARG A 42 11.34 -2.39 -24.73
CA ARG A 42 10.27 -3.09 -24.00
C ARG A 42 9.85 -2.41 -22.71
N TRP A 43 10.32 -1.21 -22.40
CA TRP A 43 9.93 -0.57 -21.15
C TRP A 43 8.96 0.57 -21.41
N ALA A 44 7.83 0.58 -20.75
CA ALA A 44 6.94 1.73 -20.65
C ALA A 44 6.84 2.15 -19.19
N VAL A 45 6.36 3.36 -18.92
CA VAL A 45 6.02 3.78 -17.55
C VAL A 45 4.52 3.83 -17.42
N ASN A 46 3.95 3.17 -16.40
CA ASN A 46 2.59 3.47 -15.98
C ASN A 46 2.62 4.74 -15.15
N VAL A 47 1.80 5.70 -15.54
CA VAL A 47 1.82 7.06 -14.98
C VAL A 47 0.57 7.35 -14.16
N LYS A 48 -0.55 6.70 -14.53
CA LYS A 48 -1.83 6.78 -13.81
C LYS A 48 -2.74 5.62 -14.18
N SER A 49 -3.62 5.22 -13.27
CA SER A 49 -4.71 4.26 -13.53
C SER A 49 -6.06 4.94 -13.36
N PHE A 50 -7.00 4.65 -14.25
CA PHE A 50 -8.36 5.19 -14.22
C PHE A 50 -9.38 4.06 -14.15
N LEU A 51 -10.54 4.32 -13.55
CA LEU A 51 -11.68 3.39 -13.59
C LEU A 51 -12.55 3.60 -14.83
N VAL A 52 -12.44 4.78 -15.47
CA VAL A 52 -13.23 5.17 -16.63
C VAL A 52 -12.32 5.28 -17.85
N ALA A 53 -12.66 4.55 -18.92
CA ALA A 53 -11.86 4.50 -20.15
C ALA A 53 -11.63 5.88 -20.77
N GLU A 54 -12.66 6.72 -20.73
CA GLU A 54 -12.64 8.02 -21.40
C GLU A 54 -11.72 9.02 -20.70
N GLU A 55 -11.63 8.98 -19.38
CA GLU A 55 -10.67 9.78 -18.61
C GLU A 55 -9.23 9.38 -18.95
N ALA A 56 -8.96 8.08 -19.04
CA ALA A 56 -7.65 7.58 -19.44
C ALA A 56 -7.27 8.02 -20.85
N ARG A 57 -8.21 7.98 -21.81
CA ARG A 57 -7.97 8.44 -23.19
C ARG A 57 -7.73 9.94 -23.24
N SER A 58 -8.55 10.73 -22.56
CA SER A 58 -8.39 12.19 -22.48
C SER A 58 -7.02 12.57 -21.90
N ALA A 59 -6.59 11.87 -20.84
CA ALA A 59 -5.25 12.04 -20.28
C ALA A 59 -4.15 11.63 -21.28
N ALA A 60 -4.27 10.48 -21.95
CA ALA A 60 -3.33 10.06 -22.98
C ALA A 60 -3.22 11.09 -24.11
N GLU A 61 -4.33 11.65 -24.56
CA GLU A 61 -4.34 12.72 -25.57
C GLU A 61 -3.60 13.98 -25.09
N ALA A 62 -3.75 14.37 -23.82
CA ALA A 62 -3.03 15.51 -23.26
C ALA A 62 -1.50 15.28 -23.27
N PHE A 63 -1.05 14.08 -22.91
CA PHE A 63 0.37 13.71 -23.00
C PHE A 63 0.86 13.63 -24.46
N ASN A 64 0.04 13.10 -25.37
CA ASN A 64 0.36 13.06 -26.80
C ASN A 64 0.48 14.48 -27.39
N LYS A 65 -0.39 15.40 -27.00
CA LYS A 65 -0.31 16.83 -27.38
C LYS A 65 0.97 17.50 -26.85
N ALA A 66 1.46 17.05 -25.69
CA ALA A 66 2.73 17.51 -25.13
C ALA A 66 3.96 16.81 -25.72
N GLY A 67 3.79 15.93 -26.72
CA GLY A 67 4.87 15.29 -27.46
C GLY A 67 5.35 13.96 -26.89
N TYR A 68 4.68 13.43 -25.85
CA TYR A 68 4.97 12.10 -25.33
C TYR A 68 4.28 11.02 -26.17
N ASN A 69 4.85 9.81 -26.20
CA ASN A 69 4.16 8.65 -26.77
C ASN A 69 3.29 7.99 -25.70
N ALA A 70 2.06 8.47 -25.54
CA ALA A 70 1.16 8.03 -24.48
C ALA A 70 0.01 7.16 -25.01
N TYR A 71 -0.30 6.07 -24.32
CA TYR A 71 -1.33 5.13 -24.72
C TYR A 71 -2.01 4.49 -23.49
N VAL A 72 -3.16 3.85 -23.70
CA VAL A 72 -3.96 3.25 -22.62
C VAL A 72 -3.98 1.74 -22.77
N THR A 73 -3.78 1.03 -21.67
CA THR A 73 -3.93 -0.44 -21.58
C THR A 73 -5.00 -0.79 -20.55
N GLN A 74 -5.67 -1.93 -20.73
CA GLN A 74 -6.61 -2.46 -19.75
C GLN A 74 -5.88 -3.42 -18.81
N ALA A 75 -6.26 -3.42 -17.53
CA ALA A 75 -5.75 -4.35 -16.54
C ALA A 75 -6.80 -4.62 -15.47
N ASP A 76 -7.06 -5.89 -15.19
CA ASP A 76 -7.86 -6.29 -14.03
C ASP A 76 -6.96 -6.46 -12.82
N VAL A 77 -7.24 -5.72 -11.76
CA VAL A 77 -6.46 -5.71 -10.52
C VAL A 77 -7.42 -5.89 -9.36
N ARG A 78 -7.31 -7.01 -8.64
CA ARG A 78 -8.17 -7.33 -7.48
C ARG A 78 -9.66 -7.25 -7.82
N GLY A 79 -10.06 -7.83 -8.97
CA GLY A 79 -11.45 -7.85 -9.43
C GLY A 79 -12.00 -6.50 -9.90
N ARG A 80 -11.16 -5.45 -9.96
CA ARG A 80 -11.52 -4.14 -10.50
C ARG A 80 -10.82 -3.92 -11.84
N HIS A 81 -11.56 -3.43 -12.82
CA HIS A 81 -11.05 -3.13 -14.15
C HIS A 81 -10.46 -1.72 -14.17
N TYR A 82 -9.19 -1.61 -14.58
CA TYR A 82 -8.47 -0.34 -14.69
C TYR A 82 -8.02 -0.08 -16.13
N TYR A 83 -7.99 1.20 -16.48
CA TYR A 83 -7.40 1.74 -17.69
C TYR A 83 -6.10 2.44 -17.31
N ARG A 84 -4.97 1.82 -17.59
CA ARG A 84 -3.62 2.32 -17.25
C ARG A 84 -3.08 3.18 -18.36
N LEU A 85 -2.80 4.45 -18.04
CA LEU A 85 -2.07 5.37 -18.89
C LEU A 85 -0.57 5.04 -18.84
N ARG A 86 -0.01 4.69 -20.00
CA ARG A 86 1.40 4.38 -20.20
C ARG A 86 2.07 5.40 -21.08
N ILE A 87 3.36 5.62 -20.84
CA ILE A 87 4.22 6.46 -21.68
C ILE A 87 5.44 5.69 -22.15
N GLY A 88 5.68 5.76 -23.46
CA GLY A 88 6.93 5.44 -24.13
C GLY A 88 7.20 3.97 -24.39
N PHE A 89 8.33 3.76 -25.07
CA PHE A 89 8.96 2.47 -25.33
C PHE A 89 10.46 2.69 -25.23
N TYR A 90 10.99 2.46 -24.04
CA TYR A 90 12.37 2.71 -23.63
C TYR A 90 13.20 1.43 -23.59
N SER A 91 14.51 1.57 -23.74
CA SER A 91 15.43 0.44 -23.84
C SER A 91 15.62 -0.23 -22.49
N THR A 92 15.53 0.56 -21.41
CA THR A 92 15.72 0.11 -20.03
C THR A 92 14.66 0.69 -19.08
N SER A 93 14.41 0.00 -17.97
CA SER A 93 13.55 0.48 -16.89
C SER A 93 14.01 1.84 -16.33
N LYS A 94 15.33 2.03 -16.20
CA LYS A 94 15.94 3.28 -15.72
C LYS A 94 15.64 4.47 -16.65
N GLU A 95 15.78 4.26 -17.96
CA GLU A 95 15.45 5.28 -18.97
C GLU A 95 13.96 5.62 -18.92
N ALA A 96 13.11 4.61 -18.75
CA ALA A 96 11.67 4.80 -18.64
C ALA A 96 11.33 5.73 -17.47
N LEU A 97 11.78 5.40 -16.25
CA LEU A 97 11.54 6.22 -15.06
C LEU A 97 12.13 7.63 -15.20
N ALA A 98 13.32 7.76 -15.77
CA ALA A 98 13.95 9.06 -16.00
C ALA A 98 13.12 9.96 -16.92
N ALA A 99 12.41 9.38 -17.90
CA ALA A 99 11.60 10.14 -18.85
C ALA A 99 10.35 10.77 -18.24
N VAL A 100 9.91 10.32 -17.06
CA VAL A 100 8.74 10.87 -16.36
C VAL A 100 9.12 11.76 -15.17
N VAL A 101 10.41 11.93 -14.88
CA VAL A 101 10.88 12.82 -13.81
C VAL A 101 10.43 14.25 -14.10
N GLY A 102 9.69 14.84 -13.17
CA GLY A 102 9.15 16.20 -13.30
C GLY A 102 7.76 16.28 -13.93
N MET A 103 7.17 15.17 -14.39
CA MET A 103 5.79 15.14 -14.87
C MET A 103 4.78 15.39 -13.74
N ASP A 104 5.10 15.00 -12.51
CA ASP A 104 4.21 15.16 -11.34
C ASP A 104 3.77 16.62 -11.15
N ALA A 105 4.67 17.57 -11.41
CA ALA A 105 4.42 18.99 -11.25
C ALA A 105 3.36 19.54 -12.23
N ILE A 106 3.23 18.92 -13.40
CA ILE A 106 2.35 19.40 -14.48
C ILE A 106 1.06 18.56 -14.54
N TYR A 107 1.19 17.25 -14.41
CA TYR A 107 0.11 16.31 -14.69
C TYR A 107 -0.45 15.60 -13.45
N LYS A 108 0.07 15.90 -12.25
CA LYS A 108 -0.36 15.29 -10.98
C LYS A 108 -0.39 13.76 -11.07
N THR A 109 0.73 13.21 -11.53
CA THR A 109 0.90 11.78 -11.72
C THR A 109 1.06 11.08 -10.38
N GLU A 110 0.65 9.81 -10.31
CA GLU A 110 0.63 9.03 -9.07
C GLU A 110 1.73 7.98 -9.15
N ASP A 111 2.78 8.14 -8.32
CA ASP A 111 3.93 7.23 -8.14
C ASP A 111 4.26 6.37 -9.38
N PRO A 112 4.84 6.96 -10.43
CA PRO A 112 5.04 6.26 -11.70
C PRO A 112 5.97 5.06 -11.57
N TRP A 113 5.64 3.96 -12.26
CA TRP A 113 6.44 2.74 -12.24
C TRP A 113 6.69 2.17 -13.64
N ALA A 114 7.90 1.68 -13.87
CA ALA A 114 8.29 1.08 -15.14
C ALA A 114 7.74 -0.36 -15.25
N VAL A 115 7.27 -0.71 -16.44
CA VAL A 115 6.77 -2.05 -16.78
C VAL A 115 7.39 -2.53 -18.08
N LYS A 116 7.65 -3.84 -18.12
CA LYS A 116 8.11 -4.50 -19.34
C LYS A 116 6.89 -4.85 -20.19
N VAL A 117 6.80 -4.27 -21.39
CA VAL A 117 5.71 -4.47 -22.34
C VAL A 117 5.98 -5.65 -23.27
N SER A 118 4.91 -6.30 -23.72
CA SER A 118 5.02 -7.37 -24.72
C SER A 118 5.42 -6.81 -26.08
N ILE A 119 5.98 -7.68 -26.94
CA ILE A 119 6.30 -7.31 -28.32
C ILE A 119 5.04 -6.86 -29.09
N GLY A 120 3.92 -7.55 -28.88
CA GLY A 120 2.64 -7.20 -29.51
C GLY A 120 2.17 -5.82 -29.06
N GLU A 121 2.15 -5.57 -27.75
CA GLU A 121 1.75 -4.27 -27.19
C GLU A 121 2.62 -3.13 -27.74
N ALA A 122 3.94 -3.30 -27.74
CA ALA A 122 4.86 -2.29 -28.27
C ALA A 122 4.63 -2.04 -29.76
N ARG A 123 4.44 -3.09 -30.55
CA ARG A 123 4.17 -2.96 -31.99
C ARG A 123 2.84 -2.24 -32.26
N ASP A 124 1.80 -2.58 -31.52
CA ASP A 124 0.45 -2.06 -31.75
C ASP A 124 0.33 -0.58 -31.33
N ASN A 125 1.17 -0.13 -30.39
CA ASN A 125 1.13 1.23 -29.83
C ASN A 125 2.30 2.14 -30.26
N ALA A 126 3.34 1.62 -30.94
CA ALA A 126 4.46 2.45 -31.42
C ALA A 126 4.10 3.37 -32.61
N VAL A 127 2.94 3.18 -33.24
CA VAL A 127 2.63 3.73 -34.58
C VAL A 127 2.22 5.21 -34.58
N ALA A 128 1.89 5.81 -33.43
CA ALA A 128 1.37 7.18 -33.38
C ALA A 128 2.44 8.29 -33.51
N SER A 129 3.71 8.02 -33.17
CA SER A 129 4.76 9.04 -33.07
C SER A 129 5.29 9.55 -34.44
N ASN A 130 5.21 8.72 -35.49
CA ASN A 130 5.84 9.03 -36.79
C ASN A 130 4.95 9.81 -37.78
N ARG A 131 3.65 9.96 -37.53
CA ARG A 131 2.73 10.60 -38.49
C ARG A 131 2.76 12.13 -38.45
N THR A 132 3.19 12.74 -37.34
CA THR A 132 3.14 14.19 -37.14
C THR A 132 4.37 14.93 -37.66
N LYS A 133 5.49 14.23 -37.95
CA LYS A 133 6.72 14.85 -38.49
C LYS A 133 6.74 15.00 -40.02
N GLY A 134 5.70 14.54 -40.72
CA GLY A 134 5.64 14.54 -42.19
C GLY A 134 4.87 15.68 -42.86
N LYS A 135 4.22 16.60 -42.13
CA LYS A 135 3.42 17.67 -42.76
C LYS A 135 4.23 18.98 -42.88
N LYS A 136 4.78 19.09 -44.09
CA LYS A 136 5.45 20.22 -44.74
C LYS A 136 4.78 21.58 -44.46
N THR A 137 5.66 22.56 -44.26
CA THR A 137 5.50 24.03 -44.27
C THR A 137 4.34 24.52 -45.14
N ALA A 138 3.37 25.19 -44.52
CA ALA A 138 2.43 26.07 -45.20
C ALA A 138 2.37 27.40 -44.44
N THR A 139 2.56 28.45 -45.21
CA THR A 139 2.72 29.86 -44.90
C THR A 139 1.63 30.40 -43.96
N ALA A 140 2.06 31.16 -42.95
CA ALA A 140 1.17 31.90 -42.07
C ALA A 140 0.50 33.06 -42.82
N GLU A 141 -0.83 33.05 -42.87
CA GLU A 141 -1.66 34.19 -43.25
C GLU A 141 -2.40 34.67 -41.98
N ALA A 142 -2.26 35.95 -41.69
CA ALA A 142 -2.72 36.59 -40.46
C ALA A 142 -4.11 37.20 -40.64
N ALA A 143 -5.00 36.97 -39.66
CA ALA A 143 -6.05 37.88 -39.14
C ALA A 143 -7.06 37.09 -38.28
N PRO A 144 -7.93 37.74 -37.48
CA PRO A 144 -7.73 38.95 -36.67
C PRO A 144 -8.06 38.71 -35.18
N VAL A 145 -7.61 39.65 -34.35
CA VAL A 145 -7.97 39.79 -32.94
C VAL A 145 -9.47 40.07 -32.81
N VAL A 146 -10.18 39.24 -32.05
CA VAL A 146 -11.54 39.51 -31.58
C VAL A 146 -11.52 39.59 -30.06
N THR A 147 -11.73 40.81 -29.57
CA THR A 147 -12.05 41.12 -28.17
C THR A 147 -13.53 40.86 -27.92
N PRO A 148 -13.92 40.19 -26.82
CA PRO A 148 -15.26 40.32 -26.28
C PRO A 148 -15.25 41.16 -24.99
N GLU A 149 -15.98 42.27 -25.06
CA GLU A 149 -16.38 43.14 -23.96
C GLU A 149 -17.71 42.64 -23.35
N ALA A 150 -17.80 42.75 -22.02
CA ALA A 150 -18.95 42.73 -21.07
C ALA A 150 -20.29 42.06 -21.49
N THR A 151 -21.01 41.31 -20.65
CA THR A 151 -21.61 41.77 -19.38
C THR A 151 -22.36 40.56 -18.78
N ARG A 152 -22.28 40.30 -17.46
CA ARG A 152 -23.26 39.45 -16.77
C ARG A 152 -23.51 39.99 -15.35
N PRO A 153 -24.77 40.13 -14.91
CA PRO A 153 -25.11 40.80 -13.65
C PRO A 153 -24.84 39.93 -12.41
N GLU A 154 -24.44 40.60 -11.33
CA GLU A 154 -24.32 40.07 -9.97
C GLU A 154 -25.68 39.60 -9.43
N PRO A 155 -25.75 38.43 -8.76
CA PRO A 155 -26.84 38.12 -7.86
C PRO A 155 -26.49 38.58 -6.44
N THR A 156 -27.15 39.65 -6.00
CA THR A 156 -27.24 40.03 -4.59
C THR A 156 -27.95 38.94 -3.79
N THR A 157 -27.26 38.35 -2.81
CA THR A 157 -27.88 37.55 -1.75
C THR A 157 -27.59 38.16 -0.38
N PRO A 158 -28.56 38.12 0.55
CA PRO A 158 -28.52 38.89 1.78
C PRO A 158 -27.67 38.23 2.87
N LYS A 159 -26.99 39.10 3.62
CA LYS A 159 -26.21 38.86 4.84
C LYS A 159 -27.08 38.25 5.95
N PRO A 160 -26.72 37.09 6.53
CA PRO A 160 -27.32 36.63 7.78
C PRO A 160 -26.82 37.46 8.96
N ALA A 161 -27.73 37.77 9.89
CA ALA A 161 -27.48 38.45 11.13
C ALA A 161 -26.54 37.64 12.07
N PRO A 162 -25.79 38.30 12.96
CA PRO A 162 -24.97 37.61 13.94
C PRO A 162 -25.85 36.95 15.01
N GLU A 163 -25.80 35.62 15.10
CA GLU A 163 -26.33 34.89 16.25
C GLU A 163 -25.40 35.08 17.45
N THR A 164 -25.96 35.73 18.47
CA THR A 164 -25.45 35.80 19.85
C THR A 164 -25.44 34.40 20.46
N VAL A 165 -24.27 33.78 20.60
CA VAL A 165 -24.09 32.58 21.41
C VAL A 165 -23.84 32.99 22.86
N ALA A 166 -24.80 32.68 23.72
CA ALA A 166 -24.70 32.81 25.16
C ALA A 166 -23.56 31.93 25.71
N SER A 167 -22.69 32.53 26.51
CA SER A 167 -21.65 31.84 27.28
C SER A 167 -22.28 30.90 28.31
N LYS A 168 -21.95 29.61 28.25
CA LYS A 168 -22.14 28.68 29.37
C LYS A 168 -20.94 28.78 30.33
N PRO A 169 -21.16 28.64 31.64
CA PRO A 169 -20.11 28.78 32.64
C PRO A 169 -19.12 27.61 32.61
N GLN A 170 -17.85 27.99 32.71
CA GLN A 170 -16.69 27.15 32.96
C GLN A 170 -16.77 26.55 34.38
N PRO A 171 -16.62 25.23 34.57
CA PRO A 171 -16.42 24.68 35.92
C PRO A 171 -15.01 24.99 36.40
N GLU A 172 -14.95 25.50 37.63
CA GLU A 172 -13.76 25.79 38.42
C GLU A 172 -12.99 24.49 38.78
N PRO A 173 -11.65 24.54 38.98
CA PRO A 173 -10.83 23.36 39.19
C PRO A 173 -10.96 22.84 40.61
N ALA A 174 -11.34 21.57 40.78
CA ALA A 174 -11.29 20.90 42.07
C ALA A 174 -9.84 20.62 42.48
N ALA A 175 -9.53 21.07 43.69
CA ALA A 175 -8.23 21.01 44.33
C ALA A 175 -7.81 19.59 44.74
N ALA A 176 -6.49 19.39 44.71
CA ALA A 176 -5.64 18.45 45.43
C ALA A 176 -6.32 17.46 46.41
N ALA A 177 -6.21 16.17 46.08
CA ALA A 177 -6.14 15.10 47.08
C ALA A 177 -4.70 14.59 47.15
N LYS A 178 -4.05 14.84 48.28
CA LYS A 178 -2.84 14.17 48.73
C LYS A 178 -3.20 12.78 49.27
N ASP A 179 -2.21 11.89 49.22
CA ASP A 179 -2.13 10.59 49.88
C ASP A 179 -2.86 9.41 49.22
N ALA A 180 -2.12 8.70 48.34
CA ALA A 180 -2.38 7.30 48.01
C ALA A 180 -1.10 6.47 48.29
N PRO A 181 -1.20 5.33 49.01
CA PRO A 181 -0.04 4.53 49.42
C PRO A 181 0.53 3.71 48.26
N ALA A 182 1.84 3.49 48.32
CA ALA A 182 2.60 2.69 47.36
C ALA A 182 2.01 1.27 47.20
N PRO A 183 1.85 0.74 45.97
CA PRO A 183 1.45 -0.64 45.78
C PRO A 183 2.61 -1.57 46.12
N ALA A 184 2.38 -2.41 47.13
CA ALA A 184 3.24 -3.53 47.48
C ALA A 184 3.32 -4.52 46.31
N THR A 185 4.54 -4.84 45.91
CA THR A 185 4.88 -5.88 44.95
C THR A 185 4.58 -7.24 45.58
N VAL A 186 3.46 -7.86 45.21
CA VAL A 186 3.20 -9.28 45.51
C VAL A 186 3.09 -10.01 44.18
N SER A 187 4.23 -10.45 43.68
CA SER A 187 4.34 -11.40 42.58
C SER A 187 3.99 -12.78 43.11
N LYS A 188 2.73 -13.21 42.92
CA LYS A 188 2.31 -14.60 43.03
C LYS A 188 2.09 -15.14 41.63
N SER A 189 3.12 -15.76 41.07
CA SER A 189 3.05 -16.50 39.82
C SER A 189 2.04 -17.63 39.96
N ALA A 190 0.99 -17.60 39.15
CA ALA A 190 0.14 -18.77 38.92
C ALA A 190 0.97 -19.87 38.25
N PRO A 191 0.73 -21.15 38.56
CA PRO A 191 1.45 -22.24 37.92
C PRO A 191 1.07 -22.29 36.44
N GLU A 192 2.08 -22.03 35.60
CA GLU A 192 2.08 -22.27 34.17
C GLU A 192 1.61 -23.72 33.90
N PRO A 193 0.61 -23.95 33.03
CA PRO A 193 0.20 -25.30 32.68
C PRO A 193 1.41 -26.04 32.11
N ALA A 194 1.68 -27.23 32.66
CA ALA A 194 2.84 -28.04 32.33
C ALA A 194 3.02 -28.14 30.81
N ALA A 195 4.07 -27.50 30.30
CA ALA A 195 4.46 -27.59 28.91
C ALA A 195 4.81 -29.04 28.60
N THR A 196 4.00 -29.67 27.75
CA THR A 196 4.33 -30.96 27.15
C THR A 196 5.66 -30.81 26.41
N THR A 197 6.69 -31.54 26.85
CA THR A 197 8.01 -31.57 26.22
C THR A 197 7.88 -32.13 24.80
N VAL A 198 7.71 -31.27 23.81
CA VAL A 198 7.73 -31.64 22.38
C VAL A 198 9.17 -31.95 22.02
N ILE A 199 9.44 -33.18 21.54
CA ILE A 199 10.75 -33.58 21.03
C ILE A 199 11.09 -32.67 19.84
N PRO A 200 12.17 -31.87 19.90
CA PRO A 200 12.62 -31.11 18.75
C PRO A 200 13.23 -32.07 17.73
N GLY A 201 12.56 -32.35 16.61
CA GLY A 201 13.22 -33.15 15.56
C GLY A 201 12.41 -33.63 14.36
N ALA A 202 11.09 -33.74 14.41
CA ALA A 202 10.29 -34.12 13.24
C ALA A 202 9.36 -32.97 12.87
N GLY A 203 9.63 -32.32 11.73
CA GLY A 203 8.65 -31.42 11.12
C GLY A 203 7.36 -32.18 10.75
N PRO A 204 6.29 -31.47 10.38
CA PRO A 204 5.04 -32.10 9.98
C PRO A 204 5.27 -33.08 8.83
N GLU A 205 4.52 -34.18 8.84
CA GLU A 205 4.58 -35.15 7.75
C GLU A 205 4.13 -34.50 6.43
N PRO A 206 4.74 -34.85 5.28
CA PRO A 206 4.29 -34.32 4.01
C PRO A 206 2.83 -34.67 3.73
N VAL A 207 2.01 -33.66 3.42
CA VAL A 207 0.60 -33.83 3.03
C VAL A 207 0.52 -34.71 1.79
N GLY A 208 -0.18 -35.84 1.88
CA GLY A 208 -0.35 -36.80 0.79
C GLY A 208 -1.56 -36.49 -0.09
N VAL A 209 -1.59 -37.13 -1.26
CA VAL A 209 -2.77 -37.12 -2.15
C VAL A 209 -3.81 -38.12 -1.63
N SER A 210 -5.04 -37.67 -1.45
CA SER A 210 -6.22 -38.48 -1.15
C SER A 210 -6.56 -39.45 -2.28
N ALA A 211 -7.39 -40.46 -1.98
CA ALA A 211 -7.78 -41.49 -2.94
C ALA A 211 -8.50 -40.93 -4.19
N ASP A 212 -9.18 -39.78 -4.05
CA ASP A 212 -9.88 -39.08 -5.12
C ASP A 212 -8.97 -38.17 -5.98
N GLY A 213 -7.67 -38.09 -5.65
CA GLY A 213 -6.71 -37.23 -6.34
C GLY A 213 -6.64 -35.80 -5.81
N SER A 214 -7.31 -35.48 -4.70
CA SER A 214 -7.17 -34.18 -4.04
C SER A 214 -5.99 -34.15 -3.07
N LEU A 215 -5.42 -32.96 -2.82
CA LEU A 215 -4.51 -32.69 -1.71
C LEU A 215 -5.22 -31.75 -0.73
N HIS A 216 -5.67 -32.30 0.39
CA HIS A 216 -6.28 -31.55 1.49
C HIS A 216 -5.19 -30.99 2.40
N ILE A 217 -5.04 -29.68 2.41
CA ILE A 217 -4.00 -28.95 3.13
C ILE A 217 -4.66 -28.13 4.23
N ASN A 218 -4.39 -28.47 5.48
CA ASN A 218 -4.73 -27.66 6.63
C ASN A 218 -3.48 -26.89 7.09
N ILE A 219 -3.42 -25.60 6.79
CA ILE A 219 -2.22 -24.77 7.07
C ILE A 219 -1.82 -24.80 8.55
N TYR A 220 -2.79 -24.75 9.47
CA TYR A 220 -2.52 -24.69 10.90
C TYR A 220 -2.09 -26.03 11.53
N LYS A 221 -2.34 -27.13 10.83
CA LYS A 221 -1.96 -28.48 11.27
C LYS A 221 -0.74 -29.02 10.54
N ASP A 222 -0.67 -28.80 9.23
CA ASP A 222 0.29 -29.45 8.35
C ASP A 222 1.53 -28.58 8.07
N PHE A 223 1.50 -27.30 8.46
CA PHE A 223 2.59 -26.35 8.25
C PHE A 223 3.07 -25.78 9.58
N ILE A 224 4.34 -25.37 9.62
CA ILE A 224 4.98 -24.70 10.76
C ILE A 224 4.96 -23.20 10.52
N TYR A 225 4.53 -22.45 11.53
CA TYR A 225 4.65 -20.99 11.54
C TYR A 225 6.12 -20.55 11.52
N VAL A 226 6.44 -19.60 10.64
CA VAL A 226 7.75 -18.96 10.54
C VAL A 226 7.55 -17.46 10.77
N PRO A 227 8.07 -16.90 11.88
CA PRO A 227 7.75 -15.53 12.30
C PRO A 227 8.32 -14.46 11.37
N SER A 228 9.39 -14.77 10.63
CA SER A 228 10.07 -13.79 9.78
C SER A 228 10.69 -14.43 8.56
N GLY A 229 10.64 -13.76 7.42
CA GLY A 229 11.40 -14.10 6.23
C GLY A 229 10.58 -13.99 4.95
N TRP A 230 11.27 -14.09 3.83
CA TRP A 230 10.70 -13.95 2.49
C TRP A 230 10.72 -15.31 1.80
N PRO A 231 9.69 -16.14 2.01
CA PRO A 231 9.73 -17.51 1.53
C PRO A 231 9.69 -17.56 0.02
N MET A 232 10.53 -18.41 -0.57
CA MET A 232 10.51 -18.73 -2.01
C MET A 232 10.55 -17.51 -2.94
N GLY A 233 11.18 -16.41 -2.52
CA GLY A 233 11.24 -15.18 -3.32
C GLY A 233 9.89 -14.50 -3.56
N LEU A 234 8.86 -14.86 -2.79
CA LEU A 234 7.56 -14.20 -2.83
C LEU A 234 7.68 -12.73 -2.41
N SER A 235 7.02 -11.85 -3.16
CA SER A 235 6.88 -10.44 -2.81
C SER A 235 5.81 -10.24 -1.74
N VAL A 236 5.98 -9.25 -0.87
CA VAL A 236 4.86 -8.75 -0.06
C VAL A 236 3.90 -7.94 -0.90
N GLY A 237 2.63 -8.06 -0.54
CA GLY A 237 1.61 -7.10 -0.86
C GLY A 237 1.37 -6.19 0.32
N GLN A 238 1.07 -4.93 0.02
CA GLN A 238 0.65 -3.96 1.02
C GLN A 238 -0.87 -3.92 1.10
N THR A 239 -1.35 -3.82 2.34
CA THR A 239 -2.76 -3.72 2.70
C THR A 239 -2.97 -2.43 3.45
N ASP A 240 -4.03 -1.70 3.09
CA ASP A 240 -4.37 -0.45 3.76
C ASP A 240 -4.82 -0.76 5.20
N ALA A 241 -4.20 -0.09 6.17
CA ALA A 241 -4.79 0.08 7.49
C ALA A 241 -5.73 1.29 7.42
N ALA A 242 -7.00 1.09 7.73
CA ALA A 242 -8.01 2.11 7.53
C ALA A 242 -8.16 3.01 8.76
N GLY A 243 -8.77 4.19 8.55
CA GLY A 243 -9.02 5.17 9.61
C GLY A 243 -8.04 6.34 9.56
N LEU A 244 -7.32 6.57 10.66
CA LEU A 244 -6.59 7.80 10.99
C LEU A 244 -7.51 8.99 11.29
N LYS A 245 -8.46 8.77 12.21
CA LYS A 245 -9.45 9.76 12.65
C LYS A 245 -9.20 10.18 14.10
N THR A 246 -9.80 11.27 14.55
CA THR A 246 -9.74 11.71 15.97
C THR A 246 -10.76 11.02 16.87
N THR A 247 -11.51 10.06 16.33
CA THR A 247 -12.49 9.24 17.05
C THR A 247 -12.31 7.79 16.63
N PRO A 248 -12.36 6.83 17.57
CA PRO A 248 -12.22 5.43 17.23
C PRO A 248 -13.42 4.95 16.38
N LEU A 249 -13.18 3.94 15.54
CA LEU A 249 -14.26 3.29 14.80
C LEU A 249 -15.11 2.44 15.74
N GLU A 250 -14.44 1.73 16.65
CA GLU A 250 -15.04 0.88 17.67
C GLU A 250 -15.10 1.60 19.01
N ILE A 251 -16.00 1.17 19.88
CA ILE A 251 -16.09 1.76 21.22
C ILE A 251 -15.06 1.08 22.11
N LEU A 252 -13.94 1.76 22.35
CA LEU A 252 -12.91 1.28 23.26
C LEU A 252 -13.45 1.22 24.69
N LYS A 253 -13.28 0.07 25.35
CA LYS A 253 -13.65 -0.13 26.75
C LYS A 253 -12.74 0.70 27.65
N ARG A 254 -11.44 0.72 27.35
CA ARG A 254 -10.42 1.46 28.10
C ARG A 254 -9.31 1.92 27.19
N GLU A 255 -8.78 3.10 27.50
CA GLU A 255 -7.75 3.77 26.72
C GLU A 255 -6.55 4.10 27.62
N PRO A 256 -5.30 3.98 27.12
CA PRO A 256 -4.12 4.53 27.75
C PRO A 256 -4.24 6.03 27.99
N ALA A 257 -3.48 6.54 28.96
CA ALA A 257 -3.27 7.97 29.09
C ALA A 257 -2.33 8.46 27.98
N TYR A 258 -2.90 8.92 26.86
CA TYR A 258 -2.14 9.45 25.73
C TYR A 258 -1.39 10.74 26.09
N SER A 259 -0.23 10.91 25.46
CA SER A 259 0.61 12.11 25.56
C SER A 259 0.09 13.25 24.67
N SER A 260 -0.48 12.91 23.52
CA SER A 260 -1.04 13.88 22.57
C SER A 260 -2.47 14.27 22.97
N PRO A 261 -2.86 15.55 22.82
CA PRO A 261 -4.26 15.96 22.96
C PRO A 261 -5.14 15.47 21.80
N LYS A 262 -4.55 14.94 20.72
CA LYS A 262 -5.24 14.49 19.51
C LYS A 262 -4.61 13.17 19.01
N PRO A 263 -4.82 12.06 19.72
CA PRO A 263 -4.46 10.76 19.17
C PRO A 263 -5.22 10.49 17.86
N LEU A 264 -4.63 9.69 16.97
CA LEU A 264 -5.29 9.24 15.74
C LEU A 264 -5.61 7.75 15.85
N TYR A 265 -6.87 7.42 15.65
CA TYR A 265 -7.40 6.06 15.71
C TYR A 265 -7.49 5.46 14.32
N GLY A 266 -7.14 4.19 14.20
CA GLY A 266 -7.34 3.39 13.00
C GLY A 266 -7.57 1.93 13.36
N TYR A 267 -7.67 1.09 12.34
CA TYR A 267 -7.85 -0.34 12.51
C TYR A 267 -7.20 -1.12 11.36
N MET A 268 -6.82 -2.36 11.65
CA MET A 268 -6.43 -3.36 10.66
C MET A 268 -7.53 -4.42 10.63
N ARG A 269 -7.94 -4.83 9.43
CA ARG A 269 -8.81 -6.01 9.31
C ARG A 269 -7.93 -7.26 9.28
N LEU A 270 -8.01 -8.08 10.30
CA LEU A 270 -7.22 -9.29 10.48
C LEU A 270 -8.14 -10.44 10.90
N GLY A 271 -7.95 -11.61 10.30
CA GLY A 271 -8.74 -12.79 10.59
C GLY A 271 -10.12 -12.79 9.93
N ASN A 272 -10.90 -13.80 10.26
CA ASN A 272 -12.24 -14.04 9.72
C ASN A 272 -13.30 -14.30 10.81
N SER A 273 -13.01 -13.92 12.06
CA SER A 273 -13.99 -13.89 13.15
C SER A 273 -15.12 -12.89 12.90
N ASP A 274 -16.15 -12.94 13.75
CA ASP A 274 -17.23 -11.94 13.77
C ASP A 274 -16.71 -10.53 14.12
N ASP A 275 -15.56 -10.46 14.76
CA ASP A 275 -14.82 -9.24 15.09
C ASP A 275 -13.39 -9.33 14.54
N PRO A 276 -13.17 -8.93 13.28
CA PRO A 276 -11.86 -8.95 12.64
C PRO A 276 -11.13 -7.60 12.72
N LEU A 277 -11.61 -6.63 13.52
CA LEU A 277 -11.11 -5.26 13.49
C LEU A 277 -10.13 -5.03 14.63
N VAL A 278 -8.85 -5.19 14.34
CA VAL A 278 -7.80 -4.89 15.31
C VAL A 278 -7.58 -3.38 15.38
N SER A 279 -8.07 -2.78 16.45
CA SER A 279 -7.95 -1.35 16.73
C SER A 279 -6.51 -0.94 17.07
N PHE A 280 -6.10 0.24 16.58
CA PHE A 280 -4.82 0.85 16.93
C PHE A 280 -4.94 2.37 17.15
N VAL A 281 -4.03 2.91 17.95
CA VAL A 281 -3.96 4.34 18.25
C VAL A 281 -2.55 4.86 18.05
N LEU A 282 -2.44 5.94 17.29
CA LEU A 282 -1.21 6.69 17.10
C LEU A 282 -1.18 7.87 18.06
N ASP A 283 -0.15 7.91 18.90
CA ASP A 283 0.09 8.97 19.85
C ASP A 283 1.32 9.80 19.44
N LYS A 284 1.51 10.95 20.09
CA LYS A 284 2.59 11.91 19.83
C LYS A 284 2.65 12.35 18.36
N VAL A 285 1.49 12.44 17.70
CA VAL A 285 1.37 12.75 16.27
C VAL A 285 1.89 14.14 15.87
N GLU A 286 2.01 15.04 16.86
CA GLU A 286 2.59 16.37 16.67
C GLU A 286 4.12 16.40 16.79
N SER A 287 4.72 15.26 17.12
CA SER A 287 6.17 15.05 17.17
C SER A 287 6.66 14.35 15.90
N ARG A 288 7.99 14.22 15.77
CA ARG A 288 8.62 13.38 14.73
C ARG A 288 8.69 11.90 15.11
N GLN A 289 8.36 11.55 16.36
CA GLN A 289 8.46 10.20 16.90
C GLN A 289 7.06 9.76 17.32
N TRP A 290 6.27 9.30 16.34
CA TRP A 290 4.95 8.76 16.63
C TRP A 290 5.10 7.43 17.38
N GLU A 291 4.12 7.15 18.22
CA GLU A 291 4.03 5.92 19.01
C GLU A 291 2.74 5.18 18.63
N LEU A 292 2.78 3.86 18.62
CA LEU A 292 1.65 3.00 18.27
C LEU A 292 1.21 2.18 19.47
N TYR A 293 -0.03 2.38 19.91
CA TYR A 293 -0.75 1.44 20.75
C TYR A 293 -1.56 0.51 19.86
N LEU A 294 -1.63 -0.77 20.20
CA LEU A 294 -2.33 -1.80 19.43
C LEU A 294 -3.13 -2.68 20.38
N ASP A 295 -4.40 -2.92 20.06
CA ASP A 295 -5.25 -3.90 20.74
C ASP A 295 -4.85 -5.32 20.30
N LYS A 296 -3.83 -5.91 20.92
CA LYS A 296 -3.23 -7.16 20.42
C LYS A 296 -4.14 -8.36 20.65
N ASN A 297 -4.98 -8.31 21.67
CA ASN A 297 -5.89 -9.40 22.02
C ASN A 297 -7.32 -9.19 21.49
N ASN A 298 -7.57 -8.05 20.83
CA ASN A 298 -8.83 -7.66 20.23
C ASN A 298 -10.00 -7.64 21.23
N ASN A 299 -9.78 -7.04 22.40
CA ASN A 299 -10.76 -6.99 23.50
C ASN A 299 -11.24 -5.56 23.83
N GLU A 300 -10.85 -4.58 23.02
CA GLU A 300 -11.14 -3.15 23.14
C GLU A 300 -10.62 -2.48 24.44
N ASP A 301 -9.76 -3.14 25.21
CA ASP A 301 -9.00 -2.59 26.34
C ASP A 301 -7.53 -2.42 25.95
N MET A 302 -7.24 -1.28 25.32
CA MET A 302 -5.89 -0.90 24.89
C MET A 302 -4.88 -0.76 26.05
N THR A 303 -5.29 -0.92 27.31
CA THR A 303 -4.41 -0.77 28.49
C THR A 303 -3.75 -2.08 28.94
N ASP A 304 -4.15 -3.23 28.39
CA ASP A 304 -3.61 -4.54 28.77
C ASP A 304 -2.62 -5.16 27.75
N ASP A 305 -2.41 -4.51 26.60
CA ASP A 305 -1.51 -4.98 25.52
C ASP A 305 -0.03 -4.54 25.65
N GLY A 306 0.29 -3.83 26.73
CA GLY A 306 1.63 -3.36 27.07
C GLY A 306 1.91 -1.90 26.66
N PRO A 307 3.20 -1.50 26.67
CA PRO A 307 3.60 -0.13 26.34
C PRO A 307 3.42 0.19 24.85
N PRO A 308 3.44 1.48 24.46
CA PRO A 308 3.43 1.85 23.05
C PRO A 308 4.65 1.28 22.32
N ILE A 309 4.44 0.92 21.06
CA ILE A 309 5.48 0.51 20.13
C ILE A 309 6.12 1.76 19.53
N GLU A 310 7.43 1.92 19.74
CA GLU A 310 8.21 3.03 19.19
C GLU A 310 8.39 2.89 17.67
N ASN A 311 8.58 4.03 16.99
CA ASN A 311 8.92 4.05 15.56
C ASN A 311 10.32 3.45 15.32
N GLN A 312 10.36 2.35 14.57
CA GLN A 312 11.56 1.59 14.20
C GLN A 312 12.09 1.95 12.79
N GLY A 313 11.41 2.83 12.05
CA GLY A 313 11.80 3.23 10.70
C GLY A 313 12.03 4.74 10.54
N THR A 314 12.14 5.17 9.27
CA THR A 314 12.40 6.57 8.90
C THR A 314 11.15 7.34 8.47
N LEU A 315 9.99 6.65 8.43
CA LEU A 315 8.69 7.25 8.10
C LEU A 315 8.07 7.90 9.35
N LYS A 316 6.86 8.47 9.23
CA LYS A 316 6.13 9.04 10.37
C LYS A 316 5.94 8.02 11.49
N MET A 317 5.55 6.81 11.08
CA MET A 317 5.52 5.62 11.91
C MET A 317 5.88 4.43 11.03
N ALA A 318 6.76 3.55 11.52
CA ALA A 318 6.98 2.24 10.95
C ALA A 318 7.49 1.30 12.05
N ALA A 319 6.83 0.17 12.25
CA ALA A 319 7.20 -0.77 13.30
C ALA A 319 6.75 -2.18 12.98
N THR A 320 7.48 -3.15 13.53
CA THR A 320 7.02 -4.53 13.64
C THR A 320 5.93 -4.63 14.70
N VAL A 321 4.82 -5.29 14.35
CA VAL A 321 3.74 -5.65 15.27
C VAL A 321 3.57 -7.16 15.31
N GLU A 322 3.34 -7.70 16.50
CA GLU A 322 3.11 -9.13 16.76
C GLU A 322 1.83 -9.28 17.59
N LEU A 323 0.94 -10.16 17.15
CA LEU A 323 -0.36 -10.41 17.77
C LEU A 323 -0.92 -11.76 17.32
N ASP A 324 -1.88 -12.28 18.09
CA ASP A 324 -2.65 -13.47 17.73
C ASP A 324 -4.00 -13.06 17.15
N VAL A 325 -4.29 -13.55 15.95
CA VAL A 325 -5.50 -13.22 15.19
C VAL A 325 -6.49 -14.37 15.30
N ASP A 326 -7.76 -14.06 15.59
CA ASP A 326 -8.81 -15.08 15.60
C ASP A 326 -9.11 -15.55 14.17
N THR A 327 -8.92 -16.85 13.94
CA THR A 327 -9.26 -17.51 12.69
C THR A 327 -10.28 -18.63 12.97
N VAL A 328 -11.46 -18.51 12.39
CA VAL A 328 -12.55 -19.49 12.46
C VAL A 328 -12.34 -20.56 11.39
N LEU A 329 -12.14 -21.80 11.82
CA LEU A 329 -11.92 -22.99 11.01
C LEU A 329 -13.25 -23.62 10.50
N PRO A 330 -13.21 -24.58 9.55
CA PRO A 330 -14.42 -25.21 8.99
C PRO A 330 -15.33 -25.89 10.01
N ASP A 331 -14.79 -26.39 11.11
CA ASP A 331 -15.54 -27.04 12.19
C ASP A 331 -16.18 -26.02 13.15
N GLY A 332 -16.08 -24.71 12.85
CA GLY A 332 -16.53 -23.61 13.68
C GLY A 332 -15.61 -23.30 14.85
N LYS A 333 -14.48 -24.00 14.99
CA LYS A 333 -13.50 -23.73 16.04
C LYS A 333 -12.67 -22.50 15.68
N THR A 334 -12.52 -21.59 16.63
CA THR A 334 -11.56 -20.48 16.52
C THR A 334 -10.17 -20.93 16.98
N VAL A 335 -9.16 -20.61 16.18
CA VAL A 335 -7.74 -20.71 16.55
C VAL A 335 -7.12 -19.33 16.62
N LYS A 336 -6.17 -19.17 17.54
CA LYS A 336 -5.32 -17.98 17.66
C LYS A 336 -4.12 -18.14 16.72
N ALA A 337 -4.20 -17.55 15.54
CA ALA A 337 -3.15 -17.61 14.53
C ALA A 337 -2.11 -16.52 14.80
N PRO A 338 -0.83 -16.84 15.01
CA PRO A 338 0.19 -15.83 15.24
C PRO A 338 0.47 -15.03 13.96
N TYR A 339 0.48 -13.70 14.06
CA TYR A 339 0.87 -12.79 12.98
C TYR A 339 2.06 -11.93 13.39
N LYS A 340 2.96 -11.71 12.43
CA LYS A 340 3.99 -10.69 12.51
C LYS A 340 3.88 -9.79 11.29
N LEU A 341 3.50 -8.54 11.52
CA LEU A 341 3.29 -7.56 10.46
C LEU A 341 4.36 -6.46 10.51
N TRP A 342 4.63 -5.86 9.36
CA TRP A 342 5.30 -4.57 9.28
C TRP A 342 4.24 -3.49 9.03
N PHE A 343 3.95 -2.69 10.05
CA PHE A 343 3.04 -1.55 9.97
C PHE A 343 3.82 -0.29 9.64
N PHE A 344 3.27 0.59 8.79
CA PHE A 344 3.90 1.88 8.48
C PHE A 344 2.92 2.92 7.96
N ILE A 345 3.32 4.20 8.02
CA ILE A 345 2.54 5.34 7.52
C ILE A 345 3.38 6.13 6.53
N ASN A 346 2.88 6.25 5.30
CA ASN A 346 3.51 7.02 4.22
C ASN A 346 2.59 8.18 3.77
N THR A 347 2.79 8.67 2.55
CA THR A 347 2.00 9.76 1.96
C THR A 347 0.57 9.34 1.58
N SER A 348 0.32 8.05 1.32
CA SER A 348 -0.99 7.53 0.93
C SER A 348 -1.85 7.06 2.10
N GLY A 349 -1.26 6.81 3.27
CA GLY A 349 -2.01 6.42 4.47
C GLY A 349 -1.21 5.51 5.40
N ALA A 350 -1.94 4.82 6.29
CA ALA A 350 -1.41 3.73 7.08
C ALA A 350 -1.54 2.42 6.29
N HIS A 351 -0.53 1.58 6.37
CA HIS A 351 -0.37 0.35 5.61
C HIS A 351 0.27 -0.72 6.47
N PHE A 352 0.08 -1.96 6.08
CA PHE A 352 0.81 -3.07 6.65
C PHE A 352 1.02 -4.18 5.63
N TYR A 353 1.95 -5.08 5.94
CA TYR A 353 2.10 -6.36 5.24
C TYR A 353 2.61 -7.44 6.18
N ALA A 354 2.31 -8.69 5.88
CA ALA A 354 2.80 -9.84 6.64
C ALA A 354 4.31 -10.04 6.41
N THR A 355 5.05 -10.27 7.48
CA THR A 355 6.47 -10.67 7.46
C THR A 355 6.68 -12.12 7.87
N CYS A 356 5.60 -12.79 8.31
CA CYS A 356 5.55 -14.19 8.65
C CYS A 356 4.94 -15.03 7.52
N HIS A 357 5.09 -16.35 7.62
CA HIS A 357 4.50 -17.32 6.70
C HIS A 357 4.37 -18.68 7.37
N TYR A 358 3.74 -19.63 6.68
CA TYR A 358 3.70 -21.03 7.09
C TYR A 358 4.49 -21.87 6.10
N LYS A 359 5.32 -22.80 6.60
CA LYS A 359 6.14 -23.71 5.80
C LYS A 359 5.77 -25.16 6.07
N GLY A 360 5.55 -25.93 5.01
CA GLY A 360 5.18 -27.33 5.06
C GLY A 360 5.85 -28.13 3.96
N LYS A 361 5.39 -29.37 3.80
CA LYS A 361 5.80 -30.25 2.71
C LYS A 361 4.57 -30.92 2.11
N VAL A 362 4.58 -31.11 0.80
CA VAL A 362 3.52 -31.83 0.08
C VAL A 362 4.12 -32.98 -0.69
N ARG A 363 3.43 -34.11 -0.74
CA ARG A 363 3.82 -35.30 -1.50
C ARG A 363 2.91 -35.44 -2.71
N ILE A 364 3.49 -35.30 -3.90
CA ILE A 364 2.80 -35.53 -5.18
C ILE A 364 3.51 -36.72 -5.83
N LYS A 365 2.76 -37.83 -5.99
CA LYS A 365 3.30 -39.17 -6.31
C LYS A 365 4.31 -39.63 -5.24
N GLU A 366 5.52 -39.97 -5.65
CA GLU A 366 6.62 -40.41 -4.79
C GLU A 366 7.53 -39.24 -4.37
N ALA A 367 7.36 -38.07 -4.99
CA ALA A 367 8.18 -36.90 -4.73
C ALA A 367 7.59 -36.04 -3.61
N VAL A 368 8.47 -35.52 -2.75
CA VAL A 368 8.14 -34.53 -1.72
C VAL A 368 8.70 -33.19 -2.14
N TYR A 369 7.86 -32.15 -2.03
CA TYR A 369 8.16 -30.77 -2.39
C TYR A 369 8.03 -29.88 -1.15
N ASP A 370 8.85 -28.82 -1.10
CA ASP A 370 8.64 -27.76 -0.13
C ASP A 370 7.40 -26.96 -0.51
N ALA A 371 6.63 -26.56 0.50
CA ALA A 371 5.44 -25.76 0.32
C ALA A 371 5.39 -24.59 1.30
N VAL A 372 4.80 -23.48 0.86
CA VAL A 372 4.66 -22.25 1.64
C VAL A 372 3.26 -21.71 1.46
N ALA A 373 2.62 -21.32 2.57
CA ALA A 373 1.45 -20.46 2.57
C ALA A 373 1.84 -19.08 3.09
N PHE A 374 1.52 -18.05 2.32
CA PHE A 374 1.92 -16.68 2.60
C PHE A 374 0.81 -15.73 2.16
N GLU A 375 0.29 -14.91 3.08
CA GLU A 375 -0.79 -13.98 2.76
C GLU A 375 -0.26 -12.66 2.23
N GLU A 376 -0.73 -12.30 1.05
CA GLU A 376 -0.27 -11.10 0.37
C GLU A 376 -1.14 -9.86 0.68
N PHE A 377 -2.46 -10.02 0.84
CA PHE A 377 -3.38 -8.87 0.87
C PHE A 377 -4.57 -8.93 1.84
N TYR A 378 -5.17 -10.10 2.07
CA TYR A 378 -6.44 -10.16 2.80
C TYR A 378 -6.26 -10.30 4.30
N HIS A 379 -5.20 -10.99 4.72
CA HIS A 379 -4.84 -11.18 6.12
C HIS A 379 -5.97 -11.80 6.97
N ASP A 380 -6.77 -12.66 6.35
CA ASP A 380 -7.94 -13.28 6.97
C ASP A 380 -7.65 -14.66 7.58
N GLY A 381 -6.42 -15.16 7.40
CA GLY A 381 -5.99 -16.46 7.91
C GLY A 381 -6.48 -17.64 7.07
N LEU A 382 -7.24 -17.40 6.00
CA LEU A 382 -7.81 -18.47 5.19
C LEU A 382 -6.91 -18.85 4.02
N PHE A 383 -6.02 -17.94 3.60
CA PHE A 383 -5.10 -18.13 2.47
C PHE A 383 -5.83 -18.45 1.15
N LYS A 384 -7.15 -18.22 1.05
CA LYS A 384 -7.97 -18.62 -0.09
C LYS A 384 -7.53 -17.98 -1.39
N GLU A 385 -7.22 -16.69 -1.33
CA GLU A 385 -6.82 -15.89 -2.49
C GLU A 385 -5.33 -15.99 -2.77
N SER A 386 -4.52 -16.25 -1.73
CA SER A 386 -3.07 -16.33 -1.81
C SER A 386 -2.59 -17.72 -2.23
N GLY A 387 -3.33 -18.75 -1.85
CA GLY A 387 -3.03 -20.15 -2.16
C GLY A 387 -1.84 -20.69 -1.37
N VAL A 388 -1.32 -21.81 -1.87
CA VAL A 388 -0.07 -22.42 -1.42
C VAL A 388 0.89 -22.43 -2.59
N CYS A 389 2.12 -21.98 -2.35
CA CYS A 389 3.21 -22.19 -3.28
C CYS A 389 3.90 -23.52 -3.04
N ILE A 390 4.14 -24.29 -4.11
CA ILE A 390 4.81 -25.58 -4.08
C ILE A 390 5.99 -25.50 -5.03
N ASP A 391 7.20 -25.65 -4.51
CA ASP A 391 8.45 -25.60 -5.29
C ASP A 391 8.62 -26.89 -6.10
N LEU A 392 7.91 -26.98 -7.23
CA LEU A 392 7.85 -28.17 -8.08
C LEU A 392 9.19 -28.41 -8.80
N ASN A 393 9.93 -27.35 -9.11
CA ASN A 393 11.18 -27.44 -9.84
C ASN A 393 12.44 -27.52 -8.93
N ARG A 394 12.28 -27.32 -7.61
CA ARG A 394 13.32 -27.36 -6.57
C ARG A 394 14.37 -26.25 -6.68
N ASP A 395 13.98 -25.07 -7.17
CA ASP A 395 14.85 -23.90 -7.26
C ASP A 395 14.72 -22.96 -6.05
N ALA A 396 13.94 -23.35 -5.04
CA ALA A 396 13.61 -22.57 -3.85
C ALA A 396 12.97 -21.22 -4.18
N LYS A 397 12.24 -21.13 -5.31
CA LYS A 397 11.44 -19.97 -5.69
C LYS A 397 10.00 -20.39 -5.97
N CYS A 398 9.13 -19.38 -6.00
CA CYS A 398 7.73 -19.54 -6.32
C CYS A 398 7.42 -18.84 -7.64
N SER A 399 7.22 -19.61 -8.70
CA SER A 399 6.64 -19.12 -9.93
C SER A 399 5.11 -19.03 -9.80
N ARG A 400 4.55 -17.82 -9.67
CA ARG A 400 3.08 -17.66 -9.50
C ARG A 400 2.23 -18.31 -10.60
N GLU A 401 2.78 -18.48 -11.79
CA GLU A 401 2.05 -19.06 -12.93
C GLU A 401 2.06 -20.60 -12.94
N GLN A 402 2.99 -21.22 -12.21
CA GLN A 402 3.26 -22.67 -12.32
C GLN A 402 3.24 -23.38 -10.98
N GLU A 403 3.50 -22.67 -9.89
CA GLU A 403 3.80 -23.22 -8.57
C GLU A 403 2.92 -22.66 -7.46
N ALA A 404 2.15 -21.60 -7.73
CA ALA A 404 1.13 -21.10 -6.81
C ALA A 404 -0.23 -21.70 -7.16
N PHE A 405 -0.84 -22.38 -6.18
CA PHE A 405 -2.12 -23.05 -6.34
C PHE A 405 -3.11 -22.49 -5.33
N LYS A 406 -4.19 -21.89 -5.84
CA LYS A 406 -5.36 -21.51 -5.03
C LYS A 406 -6.22 -22.73 -4.77
N ASP A 407 -7.15 -22.60 -3.83
CA ASP A 407 -8.10 -23.66 -3.58
C ASP A 407 -8.95 -23.98 -4.83
N GLY A 408 -9.11 -25.28 -5.07
CA GLY A 408 -9.77 -25.83 -6.23
C GLY A 408 -8.93 -25.85 -7.51
N GLU A 409 -7.77 -25.19 -7.55
CA GLU A 409 -6.86 -25.30 -8.70
C GLU A 409 -6.25 -26.71 -8.79
N SER A 410 -5.76 -27.04 -9.98
CA SER A 410 -5.24 -28.38 -10.24
C SER A 410 -3.89 -28.35 -10.94
N LEU A 411 -3.01 -29.25 -10.51
CA LEU A 411 -1.81 -29.63 -11.26
C LEU A 411 -2.12 -30.87 -12.11
N ILE A 412 -1.77 -30.83 -13.39
CA ILE A 412 -1.82 -32.01 -14.27
C ILE A 412 -0.39 -32.48 -14.50
N GLU A 413 -0.09 -33.70 -14.06
CA GLU A 413 1.24 -34.28 -14.18
C GLU A 413 1.14 -35.73 -14.68
N ASN A 414 1.71 -36.02 -15.85
CA ASN A 414 1.61 -37.32 -16.54
C ASN A 414 0.15 -37.79 -16.73
N GLY A 415 -0.75 -36.88 -17.11
CA GLY A 415 -2.16 -37.19 -17.34
C GLY A 415 -2.99 -37.43 -16.08
N LYS A 416 -2.39 -37.41 -14.89
CA LYS A 416 -3.11 -37.44 -13.61
C LYS A 416 -3.34 -36.01 -13.11
N ARG A 417 -4.56 -35.73 -12.67
CA ARG A 417 -4.96 -34.46 -12.06
C ARG A 417 -4.78 -34.56 -10.54
N TYR A 418 -4.21 -33.52 -9.96
CA TYR A 418 -4.08 -33.30 -8.52
C TYR A 418 -4.80 -32.01 -8.17
N THR A 419 -5.88 -32.08 -7.41
CA THR A 419 -6.68 -30.89 -7.06
C THR A 419 -6.28 -30.40 -5.68
N PHE A 420 -5.85 -29.16 -5.55
CA PHE A 420 -5.51 -28.57 -4.27
C PHE A 420 -6.78 -28.15 -3.54
N ARG A 421 -6.92 -28.61 -2.30
CA ARG A 421 -8.01 -28.24 -1.40
C ARG A 421 -7.40 -27.64 -0.16
N LEU A 422 -7.63 -26.35 0.04
CA LEU A 422 -7.26 -25.72 1.30
C LEU A 422 -8.43 -25.94 2.26
N ASP A 423 -8.14 -26.56 3.40
CA ASP A 423 -9.14 -26.82 4.42
C ASP A 423 -9.38 -25.52 5.23
N TYR A 424 -10.09 -24.58 4.60
CA TYR A 424 -10.60 -23.32 5.13
C TYR A 424 -12.15 -23.35 5.10
N PRO A 425 -12.89 -22.48 5.83
CA PRO A 425 -14.35 -22.56 5.97
C PRO A 425 -15.17 -22.51 4.68
#